data_AF-A0A537QCZ7-F1
#
_entry.id   AF-A0A537QCZ7-F1
#
_cell.length_a   1.000
_cell.length_b   1.000
_cell.length_c   1.000
_cell.angle_alpha   90.00
_cell.angle_beta   90.00
_cell.angle_gamma   90.00
#
_symmetry.space_group_name_H-M   'P 1'
#
loop_
_entity.id
_entity.type
_entity.pdbx_description
1 polymer ?
#
loop_
_entity_poly.entity_id
_entity_poly.type
_entity_poly.pdbx_seq_one_letter_code
_entity_poly.pdbx_strand_id
1 'polypeptide(L)'
;MKCGPSLLAILGLGLLLTACAGVYGIKSNDTGGIIPWSPENQAAAFAIASQRCARYNKYARINSVHAQYGDYIGFSCVWSPYARP
;
A
#
# COMPACT_ATOMS: atom_id res chain seq x y z
N MET A 1 12.56 -7.05 0.37
CA MET A 1 11.83 -7.98 -0.51
C MET A 1 12.71 -8.17 -1.73
N LYS A 2 13.15 -9.41 -1.99
CA LYS A 2 13.95 -9.73 -3.18
C LYS A 2 13.01 -9.78 -4.37
N CYS A 3 13.09 -8.81 -5.27
CA CYS A 3 12.55 -8.94 -6.62
C CYS A 3 13.60 -9.70 -7.44
N GLY A 4 13.53 -11.03 -7.40
CA GLY A 4 14.23 -11.86 -8.38
C GLY A 4 13.26 -12.15 -9.53
N PRO A 5 13.64 -11.94 -10.80
CA PRO A 5 12.80 -12.37 -11.91
C PRO A 5 12.77 -13.90 -11.94
N SER A 6 11.62 -14.50 -11.67
CA SER A 6 11.39 -15.91 -11.98
C SER A 6 11.53 -16.08 -13.50
N LEU A 7 12.50 -16.88 -13.90
CA LEU A 7 13.05 -17.06 -15.25
C LEU A 7 12.08 -17.68 -16.29
N LEU A 8 10.76 -17.60 -16.13
CA LEU A 8 9.78 -18.36 -16.92
C LEU A 8 8.67 -17.49 -17.52
N ALA A 9 9.04 -16.48 -18.33
CA ALA A 9 8.10 -15.81 -19.23
C ALA A 9 8.84 -15.18 -20.41
N ILE A 10 9.37 -16.03 -21.30
CA ILE A 10 9.83 -15.63 -22.63
C ILE A 10 8.63 -15.75 -23.58
N LEU A 11 8.44 -14.75 -24.44
CA LEU A 11 7.43 -14.59 -25.51
C LEU A 11 6.11 -13.91 -25.12
N GLY A 12 6.16 -12.58 -25.07
CA GLY A 12 4.98 -11.71 -25.09
C GLY A 12 5.39 -10.24 -25.09
N LEU A 13 5.51 -9.66 -26.28
CA LEU A 13 5.92 -8.29 -26.53
C LEU A 13 4.96 -7.28 -25.86
N GLY A 14 5.45 -6.46 -24.92
CA GLY A 14 4.70 -5.29 -24.45
C GLY A 14 5.00 -4.82 -23.03
N LEU A 15 6.05 -4.01 -22.89
CA LEU A 15 6.16 -2.93 -21.91
C LEU A 15 5.95 -3.27 -20.41
N LEU A 16 6.91 -3.96 -19.79
CA LEU A 16 7.08 -3.94 -18.33
C LEU A 16 8.22 -3.00 -17.93
N LEU A 17 8.05 -1.71 -18.26
CA LEU A 17 8.81 -0.62 -17.65
C LEU A 17 8.06 -0.19 -16.40
N THR A 18 8.29 -0.86 -15.28
CA THR A 18 7.91 -0.32 -13.97
C THR A 18 9.12 -0.37 -13.03
N ALA A 19 10.00 0.59 -13.32
CA ALA A 19 10.77 1.42 -12.40
C ALA A 19 11.07 0.84 -11.00
N CYS A 20 12.33 0.43 -10.83
CA CYS A 20 13.01 0.50 -9.53
C CYS A 20 13.35 1.96 -9.19
N ALA A 21 12.36 2.87 -9.16
CA ALA A 21 12.56 4.23 -8.68
C ALA A 21 12.29 4.23 -7.18
N GLY A 22 13.29 4.56 -6.37
CA GLY A 22 13.33 4.35 -4.92
C GLY A 22 12.01 4.65 -4.21
N VAL A 23 11.30 3.58 -3.82
CA VAL A 23 10.04 3.69 -3.09
C VAL A 23 10.37 3.58 -1.61
N TYR A 24 10.23 4.69 -0.87
CA TYR A 24 10.04 4.60 0.57
C TYR A 24 8.94 3.58 0.83
N GLY A 25 9.25 2.36 1.25
CA GLY A 25 8.21 1.32 1.36
C GLY A 25 7.15 1.70 2.40
N ILE A 26 5.93 1.17 2.25
CA ILE A 26 4.85 1.32 3.24
C ILE A 26 5.36 0.96 4.63
N LYS A 27 5.18 1.87 5.60
CA LYS A 27 5.55 1.68 7.00
C LYS A 27 4.29 1.57 7.83
N SER A 28 4.13 0.49 8.60
CA SER A 28 2.94 0.26 9.42
C SER A 28 3.22 -0.63 10.62
N ASN A 29 2.42 -0.46 11.67
CA ASN A 29 2.36 -1.31 12.87
C ASN A 29 0.89 -1.59 13.24
N ASP A 30 0.67 -2.12 14.45
CA ASP A 30 -0.66 -2.46 14.99
C ASP A 30 -1.61 -1.26 15.17
N THR A 31 -1.09 -0.03 15.18
CA THR A 31 -1.88 1.20 15.34
C THR A 31 -2.22 1.85 14.01
N GLY A 32 -1.42 1.63 12.97
CA GLY A 32 -1.58 2.31 11.69
C GLY A 32 -0.29 2.40 10.89
N GLY A 33 -0.25 3.32 9.94
CA GLY A 33 0.91 3.51 9.10
C GLY A 33 0.78 4.64 8.09
N ILE A 34 1.80 4.72 7.24
CA ILE A 34 1.90 5.66 6.13
C ILE A 34 2.20 4.90 4.84
N ILE A 35 1.51 5.31 3.78
CA ILE A 35 1.67 4.83 2.40
C ILE A 35 2.20 6.03 1.61
N PRO A 36 3.33 5.92 0.88
CA PRO A 36 3.80 7.02 0.03
C PRO A 36 2.73 7.39 -0.98
N TRP A 37 2.53 8.69 -1.18
CA TRP A 37 1.54 9.12 -2.14
C TRP A 37 2.01 8.92 -3.58
N SER A 38 1.14 8.31 -4.37
CA SER A 38 1.15 8.30 -5.83
C SER A 38 -0.30 8.10 -6.30
N PRO A 39 -0.65 8.41 -7.55
CA PRO A 39 -1.99 8.14 -8.08
C PRO A 39 -2.40 6.66 -7.91
N GLU A 40 -1.46 5.74 -8.14
CA GLU A 40 -1.68 4.30 -8.00
C GLU A 40 -1.88 3.89 -6.54
N ASN A 41 -1.05 4.41 -5.64
CA ASN A 41 -1.17 4.14 -4.21
C ASN A 41 -2.43 4.75 -3.61
N GLN A 42 -2.87 5.92 -4.09
CA GLN A 42 -4.13 6.52 -3.65
C GLN A 42 -5.32 5.67 -4.07
N ALA A 43 -5.33 5.18 -5.32
CA ALA A 43 -6.38 4.29 -5.80
C ALA A 43 -6.45 2.97 -5.01
N ALA A 44 -5.29 2.45 -4.58
CA ALA A 44 -5.18 1.22 -3.79
C ALA A 44 -5.10 1.43 -2.27
N ALA A 45 -5.19 2.67 -1.77
CA ALA A 45 -4.80 3.02 -0.40
C ALA A 45 -5.58 2.22 0.65
N PHE A 46 -6.89 2.09 0.47
CA PHE A 46 -7.75 1.36 1.40
C PHE A 46 -7.43 -0.13 1.41
N ALA A 47 -7.21 -0.74 0.24
CA ALA A 47 -6.83 -2.16 0.13
C ALA A 47 -5.45 -2.44 0.74
N ILE A 48 -4.49 -1.53 0.53
CA ILE A 48 -3.17 -1.62 1.15
C ILE A 48 -3.30 -1.53 2.68
N ALA A 49 -4.04 -0.53 3.18
CA ALA A 49 -4.24 -0.33 4.61
C ALA A 49 -4.98 -1.52 5.25
N SER A 50 -6.03 -2.04 4.60
CA SER A 50 -6.81 -3.18 5.11
C SER A 50 -5.94 -4.44 5.23
N GLN A 51 -5.10 -4.72 4.23
CA GLN A 51 -4.16 -5.84 4.28
C GLN A 51 -3.15 -5.72 5.43
N ARG A 52 -2.75 -4.49 5.80
CA ARG A 52 -1.83 -4.26 6.93
C ARG A 52 -2.52 -4.42 8.27
N CYS A 53 -3.70 -3.82 8.44
CA CYS A 53 -4.46 -3.89 9.69
C CYS A 53 -5.03 -5.29 9.96
N ALA A 54 -5.39 -6.04 8.91
CA ALA A 54 -5.88 -7.41 9.03
C ALA A 54 -4.88 -8.35 9.70
N ARG A 55 -3.56 -8.07 9.60
CA ARG A 55 -2.51 -8.83 10.31
C ARG A 55 -2.67 -8.83 11.82
N TYR A 56 -3.39 -7.83 12.35
CA TYR A 56 -3.65 -7.65 13.77
C TYR A 56 -5.14 -7.81 14.13
N ASN A 57 -5.95 -8.37 13.23
CA ASN A 57 -7.41 -8.47 13.39
C ASN A 57 -8.09 -7.10 13.61
N LYS A 58 -7.60 -6.07 12.91
CA LYS A 58 -8.14 -4.70 12.95
C LYS A 58 -8.59 -4.23 11.56
N TYR A 59 -9.45 -3.23 11.55
CA TYR A 59 -9.93 -2.58 10.32
C TYR A 59 -9.10 -1.35 9.98
N ALA A 60 -8.94 -1.09 8.69
CA ALA A 60 -8.26 0.11 8.22
C ALA A 60 -9.19 1.31 8.18
N ARG A 61 -8.67 2.47 8.59
CA ARG A 61 -9.29 3.77 8.40
C ARG A 61 -8.25 4.73 7.83
N ILE A 62 -8.50 5.24 6.63
CA ILE A 62 -7.68 6.33 6.07
C ILE A 62 -7.93 7.59 6.88
N ASN A 63 -6.87 8.27 7.31
CA ASN A 63 -6.97 9.46 8.15
C ASN A 63 -6.72 10.76 7.36
N SER A 64 -5.80 10.74 6.39
CA SER A 64 -5.43 11.87 5.55
C SER A 64 -4.85 11.38 4.23
N VAL A 65 -5.03 12.18 3.18
CA VAL A 65 -4.48 11.96 1.84
C VAL A 65 -3.83 13.26 1.40
N HIS A 66 -2.50 13.27 1.32
CA HIS A 66 -1.75 14.42 0.82
C HIS A 66 -1.31 14.14 -0.61
N ALA A 67 -2.02 14.73 -1.58
CA ALA A 67 -1.90 14.38 -2.98
C ALA A 67 -0.72 15.06 -3.72
N GLN A 68 0.48 14.93 -3.14
CA GLN A 68 1.72 15.46 -3.70
C GLN A 68 2.81 14.39 -3.71
N TYR A 69 3.59 14.33 -4.79
CA TYR A 69 4.70 13.39 -4.86
C TYR A 69 5.73 13.70 -3.76
N GLY A 70 6.10 12.69 -2.99
CA GLY A 70 6.97 12.82 -1.81
C GLY A 70 6.21 12.89 -0.48
N ASP A 71 4.91 13.17 -0.51
CA ASP A 71 4.03 13.10 0.66
C ASP A 71 3.46 11.69 0.88
N TYR A 72 2.54 11.57 1.83
CA TYR A 72 2.00 10.31 2.30
C TYR A 72 0.49 10.34 2.49
N ILE A 73 -0.08 9.15 2.41
CA ILE A 73 -1.42 8.81 2.86
C ILE A 73 -1.26 8.15 4.22
N GLY A 74 -1.88 8.73 5.23
CA GLY A 74 -1.91 8.12 6.56
C GLY A 74 -3.11 7.18 6.73
N PHE A 75 -2.95 6.18 7.58
CA PHE A 75 -4.05 5.34 8.01
C PHE A 75 -3.88 4.88 9.46
N SER A 76 -4.99 4.57 10.11
CA SER A 76 -5.02 3.92 11.42
C SER A 76 -5.67 2.54 11.33
N CYS A 77 -5.18 1.63 12.17
CA CYS A 77 -5.77 0.33 12.41
C CYS A 77 -6.63 0.41 13.66
N VAL A 78 -7.94 0.30 13.47
CA VAL A 78 -8.92 0.41 14.55
C VAL A 78 -9.51 -0.96 14.85
N TRP A 79 -9.54 -1.33 16.12
CA TRP A 79 -10.39 -2.41 16.57
C TRP A 79 -11.82 -1.90 16.61
N SER A 80 -12.75 -2.60 15.97
CA SER A 80 -14.15 -2.21 16.01
C SER A 80 -15.03 -3.45 15.95
N PRO A 81 -16.00 -3.61 16.86
CA PRO A 81 -17.05 -4.60 16.73
C PRO A 81 -18.11 -4.20 15.67
N TYR A 82 -18.02 -3.00 15.09
CA TYR A 82 -19.01 -2.39 14.20
C TYR A 82 -18.39 -1.69 12.96
N ALA A 83 -17.14 -1.96 12.58
CA ALA A 83 -16.57 -1.33 11.39
C ALA A 83 -17.44 -1.69 10.18
N ARG A 84 -18.09 -0.66 9.61
CA ARG A 84 -19.17 -0.81 8.63
C ARG A 84 -18.65 -1.45 7.34
N PRO A 85 -19.44 -2.34 6.71
CA PRO A 85 -19.17 -2.86 5.36
C PRO A 85 -19.12 -1.76 4.31
#